data_AF-A0A497EBS6-F1
#
_entry.id   AF-A0A497EBS6-F1
#
_cell.length_a   1.000
_cell.length_b   1.000
_cell.length_c   1.000
_cell.angle_alpha   90.00
_cell.angle_beta   90.00
_cell.angle_gamma   90.00
#
_symmetry.space_group_name_H-M   'P 1'
#
loop_
_entity.id
_entity.type
_entity.pdbx_description
1 polymer ?
#
loop_
_entity_poly.entity_id
_entity_poly.type
_entity_poly.pdbx_seq_one_letter_code
_entity_poly.pdbx_strand_id
1 'polypeptide(L)'
;MRRFTLFIIVGICACAAAAFAIDGLRDNPIEQQQQVTTDGQQDLIAILLGMYPQKTLEEGVYVGSEFCISCHGGMADFRNTLHRKKTQFPTEETVVNDYNQNGVNDFAEGLDFNTIDSAFDTYKPNAPILGMDGGNYTMTIGESTGNLVAVQGGEGWKQRYVLRMPVTGTPNGITAGNYISPVQYNLETNGYTVYHGGDWYDADHLPKFNPSTPASEFAANNTRSYSQGCIGCHSTGMKSVVQDDNGEWQADLYPAALTMPGDPTYWDFDHDGNKDLTNVGCESCHGPGSDHILNGPSTGTIVNPANLDTLEANWVCAQCHIRPKSVPDSLHGYPYNETEDRQWIPGSGEDFMDFWTDKSGRWPDGKHAKQHHQQWDDLYESSKPTFVYHEVRCSECHNSHRNTANKHQIVDSIDDGGLTIATSNDNNTLCLACHAGHGDFEAITGEMVADYEGNERDIGEVVSAHSHHPYAPERSMGLSRCSKCHMPKVAKSAVNYDIHSHTFEPIPPEKTLMYQDDGGMPNNCAVSCHATKVNSWGYGIAADIGVWNDQFAVDTATKLMEYYGPAGSWWNTDAPKSLGGLIIDNALAPGVYELPEDFDPEGD
;
A
#
# COMPACT_ATOMS: atom_id res chain seq x y z
N MET A 1 -8.99 -58.37 -59.25
CA MET A 1 -8.95 -56.89 -59.24
C MET A 1 -9.87 -56.41 -58.13
N ARG A 2 -9.33 -55.92 -57.01
CA ARG A 2 -10.09 -55.32 -55.91
C ARG A 2 -9.72 -53.83 -55.85
N ARG A 3 -10.74 -52.98 -55.73
CA ARG A 3 -10.64 -51.51 -55.68
C ARG A 3 -10.03 -51.07 -54.34
N PHE A 4 -9.16 -50.07 -54.39
CA PHE A 4 -8.77 -49.27 -53.23
C PHE A 4 -8.96 -47.79 -53.57
N THR A 5 -9.66 -47.09 -52.69
CA THR A 5 -9.89 -45.64 -52.71
C THR A 5 -8.69 -44.98 -52.04
N LEU A 6 -8.06 -44.01 -52.72
CA LEU A 6 -6.91 -43.24 -52.23
C LEU A 6 -7.42 -41.88 -51.71
N PHE A 7 -7.26 -41.62 -50.41
CA PHE A 7 -7.39 -40.28 -49.84
C PHE A 7 -6.01 -39.62 -49.88
N ILE A 8 -5.91 -38.43 -50.49
CA ILE A 8 -4.72 -37.57 -50.43
C ILE A 8 -4.97 -36.53 -49.34
N ILE A 9 -4.14 -36.57 -48.29
CA ILE A 9 -4.08 -35.62 -47.19
C ILE A 9 -3.26 -34.40 -47.65
N VAL A 10 -3.84 -33.21 -47.53
CA VAL A 10 -3.14 -31.93 -47.67
C VAL A 10 -2.44 -31.64 -46.35
N GLY A 11 -1.11 -31.49 -46.38
CA GLY A 11 -0.30 -31.17 -45.22
C GLY A 11 -0.47 -29.73 -44.77
N ILE A 12 -0.87 -29.54 -43.51
CA ILE A 12 -0.72 -28.29 -42.77
C ILE A 12 0.59 -28.39 -42.01
N CYS A 13 1.49 -27.44 -42.28
CA CYS A 13 2.75 -27.28 -41.56
C CYS A 13 2.42 -26.69 -40.17
N ALA A 14 2.47 -27.52 -39.13
CA ALA A 14 2.41 -27.05 -37.75
C ALA A 14 3.83 -26.68 -37.30
N CYS A 15 4.09 -25.39 -37.09
CA CYS A 15 5.19 -24.95 -36.25
C CYS A 15 4.88 -25.39 -34.82
N ALA A 16 5.65 -26.35 -34.30
CA ALA A 16 5.60 -26.71 -32.90
C ALA A 16 6.19 -25.57 -32.07
N ALA A 17 5.34 -24.85 -31.33
CA ALA A 17 5.78 -24.10 -30.17
C ALA A 17 6.37 -25.10 -29.18
N ALA A 18 7.64 -24.90 -28.80
CA ALA A 18 8.26 -25.71 -27.77
C ALA A 18 7.54 -25.43 -26.46
N ALA A 19 6.77 -26.41 -25.98
CA ALA A 19 6.28 -26.43 -24.61
C ALA A 19 7.49 -26.54 -23.69
N PHE A 20 7.91 -25.42 -23.11
CA PHE A 20 8.85 -25.43 -22.00
C PHE A 20 8.13 -26.08 -20.82
N ALA A 21 8.71 -27.13 -20.27
CA ALA A 21 8.12 -27.87 -19.16
C ALA A 21 8.04 -26.95 -17.92
N ILE A 22 6.80 -26.59 -17.55
CA ILE A 22 6.40 -25.77 -16.40
C ILE A 22 6.51 -26.58 -15.07
N ASP A 23 7.19 -27.73 -15.08
CA ASP A 23 7.23 -28.69 -13.97
C ASP A 23 8.08 -28.23 -12.77
N GLY A 24 8.73 -27.06 -12.86
CA GLY A 24 9.55 -26.47 -11.78
C GLY A 24 8.82 -25.49 -10.86
N LEU A 25 7.55 -25.13 -11.14
CA LEU A 25 6.71 -24.28 -10.28
C LEU A 25 5.76 -25.08 -9.39
N ARG A 26 5.87 -26.41 -9.42
CA ARG A 26 5.16 -27.26 -8.47
C ARG A 26 5.90 -27.20 -7.15
N ASP A 27 5.22 -26.67 -6.13
CA ASP A 27 5.49 -26.91 -4.71
C ASP A 27 6.05 -28.34 -4.55
N ASN A 28 7.37 -28.46 -4.48
CA ASN A 28 7.98 -29.69 -4.00
C ASN A 28 7.91 -29.56 -2.49
N PRO A 29 7.12 -30.38 -1.78
CA PRO A 29 7.12 -30.33 -0.33
C PRO A 29 8.49 -30.81 0.14
N ILE A 30 9.36 -29.90 0.56
CA ILE A 30 10.47 -30.27 1.42
C ILE A 30 9.85 -30.65 2.77
N GLU A 31 10.11 -31.89 3.18
CA GLU A 31 9.66 -32.58 4.41
C GLU A 31 10.11 -31.92 5.73
N GLN A 32 10.15 -30.59 5.82
CA GLN A 32 10.50 -29.86 7.06
C GLN A 32 9.50 -28.77 7.48
N GLN A 33 8.47 -28.49 6.69
CA GLN A 33 7.40 -27.58 7.13
C GLN A 33 6.36 -28.33 7.96
N GLN A 34 6.22 -27.94 9.21
CA GLN A 34 5.20 -28.48 10.11
C GLN A 34 3.96 -27.59 10.10
N GLN A 35 2.78 -28.19 10.05
CA GLN A 35 1.53 -27.46 10.26
C GLN A 35 1.43 -27.03 11.73
N VAL A 36 0.81 -25.88 12.00
CA VAL A 36 0.52 -25.37 13.35
C VAL A 36 -0.36 -26.38 14.10
N THR A 37 0.28 -27.33 14.78
CA THR A 37 -0.34 -28.41 15.58
C THR A 37 0.39 -28.61 16.91
N THR A 38 1.37 -27.75 17.23
CA THR A 38 2.29 -27.93 18.35
C THR A 38 1.74 -27.32 19.64
N ASP A 39 1.70 -28.14 20.70
CA ASP A 39 1.06 -27.81 21.99
C ASP A 39 2.05 -27.24 23.03
N GLY A 40 3.27 -26.80 22.61
CA GLY A 40 4.20 -26.16 23.54
C GLY A 40 5.48 -25.57 22.96
N GLN A 41 6.08 -24.62 23.70
CA GLN A 41 7.33 -23.92 23.35
C GLN A 41 8.48 -24.87 22.97
N GLN A 42 8.57 -26.06 23.58
CA GLN A 42 9.64 -27.02 23.30
C GLN A 42 9.55 -27.61 21.89
N ASP A 43 8.34 -27.79 21.35
CA ASP A 43 8.15 -28.27 19.98
C ASP A 43 8.58 -27.19 18.98
N LEU A 44 8.23 -25.92 19.25
CA LEU A 44 8.69 -24.78 18.45
C LEU A 44 10.22 -24.65 18.44
N ILE A 45 10.87 -24.81 19.59
CA ILE A 45 12.32 -24.83 19.70
C ILE A 45 12.93 -25.98 18.89
N ALA A 46 12.31 -27.18 18.93
CA ALA A 46 12.79 -28.33 18.17
C ALA A 46 12.72 -28.10 16.65
N ILE A 47 11.67 -27.44 16.15
CA ILE A 47 11.56 -27.04 14.74
C ILE A 47 12.72 -26.11 14.36
N LEU A 48 12.94 -25.05 15.14
CA LEU A 48 14.02 -24.09 14.87
C LEU A 48 15.40 -24.73 14.88
N LEU A 49 15.69 -25.59 15.86
CA LEU A 49 16.97 -26.32 15.94
C LEU A 49 17.15 -27.35 14.81
N GLY A 50 16.05 -27.78 14.17
CA GLY A 50 16.10 -28.60 12.96
C GLY A 50 16.52 -27.83 11.72
N MET A 51 16.28 -26.52 11.68
CA MET A 51 16.56 -25.65 10.54
C MET A 51 17.86 -24.86 10.69
N TYR A 52 18.16 -24.43 11.92
CA TYR A 52 19.29 -23.55 12.20
C TYR A 52 20.16 -24.09 13.34
N PRO A 53 21.48 -23.91 13.26
CA PRO A 53 22.34 -24.10 14.42
C PRO A 53 21.92 -23.20 15.57
N GLN A 54 21.99 -23.70 16.82
CA GLN A 54 21.64 -22.92 18.02
C GLN A 54 22.35 -21.56 18.06
N LYS A 55 23.65 -21.51 17.72
CA LYS A 55 24.41 -20.26 17.68
C LYS A 55 23.80 -19.21 16.74
N THR A 56 23.29 -19.64 15.59
CA THR A 56 22.65 -18.76 14.61
C THR A 56 21.32 -18.22 15.14
N LEU A 57 20.54 -19.06 15.83
CA LEU A 57 19.30 -18.63 16.47
C LEU A 57 19.56 -17.63 17.63
N GLU A 58 20.65 -17.81 18.38
CA GLU A 58 21.08 -16.87 19.43
C GLU A 58 21.59 -15.54 18.84
N GLU A 59 22.09 -15.53 17.61
CA GLU A 59 22.52 -14.32 16.86
C GLU A 59 21.34 -13.53 16.25
N GLY A 60 20.16 -14.14 16.17
CA GLY A 60 18.93 -13.51 15.67
C GLY A 60 18.55 -13.98 14.27
N VAL A 61 17.41 -14.67 14.18
CA VAL A 61 16.78 -15.19 12.98
C VAL A 61 15.32 -14.78 12.97
N TYR A 62 14.83 -14.38 11.79
CA TYR A 62 13.41 -14.15 11.54
C TYR A 62 12.73 -15.49 11.36
N VAL A 63 11.79 -15.84 12.25
CA VAL A 63 11.17 -17.16 12.31
C VAL A 63 9.76 -17.21 11.71
N GLY A 64 9.12 -16.06 11.55
CA GLY A 64 7.77 -15.91 11.03
C GLY A 64 6.70 -15.75 12.11
N SER A 65 5.64 -15.03 11.73
CA SER A 65 4.53 -14.65 12.62
C SER A 65 3.80 -15.84 13.26
N GLU A 66 3.80 -17.01 12.61
CA GLU A 66 3.12 -18.21 13.11
C GLU A 66 3.75 -18.74 14.42
N PHE A 67 5.07 -18.60 14.60
CA PHE A 67 5.70 -18.89 15.89
C PHE A 67 5.19 -17.95 16.97
N CYS A 68 5.11 -16.65 16.66
CA CYS A 68 4.66 -15.64 17.59
C CYS A 68 3.21 -15.92 18.01
N ILE A 69 2.31 -16.15 17.05
CA ILE A 69 0.88 -16.35 17.32
C ILE A 69 0.62 -17.65 18.11
N SER A 70 1.46 -18.67 17.95
CA SER A 70 1.35 -19.91 18.74
C SER A 70 1.43 -19.67 20.26
N CYS A 71 2.22 -18.68 20.70
CA CYS A 71 2.29 -18.25 22.10
C CYS A 71 1.41 -17.03 22.40
N HIS A 72 1.20 -16.15 21.41
CA HIS A 72 0.46 -14.89 21.51
C HIS A 72 -0.88 -14.97 20.77
N GLY A 73 -1.71 -15.97 21.07
CA GLY A 73 -2.96 -16.24 20.34
C GLY A 73 -3.94 -15.06 20.27
N GLY A 74 -3.87 -14.11 21.21
CA GLY A 74 -4.66 -12.87 21.16
C GLY A 74 -4.28 -11.90 20.03
N MET A 75 -3.16 -12.14 19.34
CA MET A 75 -2.70 -11.36 18.17
C MET A 75 -2.98 -12.06 16.83
N ALA A 76 -3.76 -13.16 16.84
CA ALA A 76 -4.06 -13.94 15.64
C ALA A 76 -4.77 -13.14 14.52
N ASP A 77 -5.49 -12.08 14.88
CA ASP A 77 -6.17 -11.19 13.94
C ASP A 77 -5.20 -10.43 13.02
N PHE A 78 -3.90 -10.40 13.33
CA PHE A 78 -2.88 -9.81 12.47
C PHE A 78 -2.89 -10.43 11.06
N ARG A 79 -3.23 -11.72 10.96
CA ARG A 79 -3.37 -12.44 9.67
C ARG A 79 -4.37 -11.80 8.72
N ASN A 80 -5.35 -11.07 9.26
CA ASN A 80 -6.40 -10.44 8.48
C ASN A 80 -6.04 -9.03 8.00
N THR A 81 -4.92 -8.47 8.46
CA THR A 81 -4.48 -7.12 8.12
C THR A 81 -3.84 -7.07 6.74
N LEU A 82 -3.86 -5.89 6.11
CA LEU A 82 -3.22 -5.68 4.81
C LEU A 82 -1.69 -5.72 4.88
N HIS A 83 -1.09 -5.51 6.06
CA HIS A 83 0.34 -5.70 6.28
C HIS A 83 0.80 -7.11 5.88
N ARG A 84 -0.01 -8.13 6.22
CA ARG A 84 0.29 -9.53 5.94
C ARG A 84 -0.05 -9.95 4.49
N LYS A 85 -0.90 -9.19 3.79
CA LYS A 85 -1.50 -9.60 2.51
C LYS A 85 -0.95 -8.86 1.29
N LYS A 86 0.11 -8.06 1.43
CA LYS A 86 0.51 -7.14 0.36
C LYS A 86 0.96 -7.84 -0.93
N THR A 87 1.52 -9.03 -0.83
CA THR A 87 1.92 -9.91 -1.92
C THR A 87 1.34 -11.28 -1.68
N GLN A 88 0.78 -11.87 -2.72
CA GLN A 88 0.13 -13.17 -2.63
C GLN A 88 0.44 -13.99 -3.86
N PHE A 89 0.54 -15.30 -3.69
CA PHE A 89 0.58 -16.25 -4.80
C PHE A 89 -0.70 -16.12 -5.64
N PRO A 90 -0.62 -16.15 -6.98
CA PRO A 90 -1.79 -15.98 -7.84
C PRO A 90 -2.76 -17.16 -7.72
N THR A 91 -3.98 -16.89 -7.27
CA THR A 91 -5.12 -17.82 -7.27
C THR A 91 -6.37 -17.10 -7.79
N GLU A 92 -7.45 -17.85 -8.01
CA GLU A 92 -8.75 -17.29 -8.39
C GLU A 92 -9.24 -16.22 -7.40
N GLU A 93 -8.95 -16.38 -6.10
CA GLU A 93 -9.33 -15.42 -5.05
C GLU A 93 -8.42 -14.20 -5.01
N THR A 94 -7.13 -14.35 -5.34
CA THR A 94 -6.17 -13.24 -5.21
C THR A 94 -6.06 -12.39 -6.47
N VAL A 95 -6.43 -12.92 -7.64
CA VAL A 95 -6.41 -12.18 -8.91
C VAL A 95 -7.76 -11.50 -9.10
N VAL A 96 -7.82 -10.19 -8.80
CA VAL A 96 -9.09 -9.46 -8.59
C VAL A 96 -9.50 -8.57 -9.77
N ASN A 97 -8.77 -8.61 -10.88
CA ASN A 97 -9.05 -7.78 -12.03
C ASN A 97 -10.25 -8.27 -12.82
N ASP A 98 -11.27 -7.43 -12.94
CA ASP A 98 -12.46 -7.69 -13.73
C ASP A 98 -12.87 -6.39 -14.43
N TYR A 99 -12.34 -6.14 -15.62
CA TYR A 99 -12.55 -4.90 -16.35
C TYR A 99 -14.00 -4.77 -16.86
N ASN A 100 -14.59 -5.88 -17.31
CA ASN A 100 -15.92 -5.90 -17.87
C ASN A 100 -17.03 -6.08 -16.81
N GLN A 101 -16.64 -6.33 -15.54
CA GLN A 101 -17.51 -6.52 -14.38
C GLN A 101 -18.46 -7.71 -14.54
N ASN A 102 -17.98 -8.81 -15.12
CA ASN A 102 -18.78 -10.03 -15.31
C ASN A 102 -18.58 -11.09 -14.21
N GLY A 103 -17.72 -10.83 -13.23
CA GLY A 103 -17.41 -11.72 -12.12
C GLY A 103 -16.34 -12.77 -12.42
N VAL A 104 -15.66 -12.71 -13.58
CA VAL A 104 -14.55 -13.58 -13.96
C VAL A 104 -13.31 -12.71 -14.13
N ASN A 105 -12.17 -13.16 -13.60
CA ASN A 105 -10.96 -12.35 -13.72
C ASN A 105 -10.43 -12.30 -15.18
N ASP A 106 -9.86 -11.16 -15.58
CA ASP A 106 -9.48 -10.92 -16.97
C ASP A 106 -8.36 -11.86 -17.48
N PHE A 107 -7.58 -12.50 -16.58
CA PHE A 107 -6.62 -13.54 -16.97
C PHE A 107 -7.32 -14.83 -17.39
N ALA A 108 -8.33 -15.25 -16.63
CA ALA A 108 -9.14 -16.43 -16.97
C ALA A 108 -9.94 -16.22 -18.26
N GLU A 109 -10.33 -14.98 -18.56
CA GLU A 109 -11.00 -14.63 -19.81
C GLU A 109 -10.06 -14.54 -21.03
N GLY A 110 -8.76 -14.39 -20.80
CA GLY A 110 -7.79 -14.20 -21.88
C GLY A 110 -7.81 -12.79 -22.46
N LEU A 111 -7.95 -11.75 -21.62
CA LEU A 111 -8.07 -10.36 -22.09
C LEU A 111 -6.90 -9.93 -22.98
N ASP A 112 -7.22 -9.57 -24.22
CA ASP A 112 -6.29 -9.04 -25.22
C ASP A 112 -6.46 -7.52 -25.37
N PHE A 113 -5.51 -6.75 -24.81
CA PHE A 113 -5.50 -5.29 -24.90
C PHE A 113 -5.37 -4.76 -26.33
N ASN A 114 -5.01 -5.60 -27.32
CA ASN A 114 -4.98 -5.20 -28.73
C ASN A 114 -6.37 -5.10 -29.34
N THR A 115 -7.39 -5.67 -28.70
CA THR A 115 -8.76 -5.76 -29.23
C THR A 115 -9.74 -4.77 -28.58
N ILE A 116 -9.33 -4.12 -27.49
CA ILE A 116 -10.14 -3.14 -26.73
C ILE A 116 -9.45 -1.78 -26.69
N ASP A 117 -10.22 -0.71 -26.54
CA ASP A 117 -9.65 0.61 -26.22
C ASP A 117 -9.24 0.64 -24.75
N SER A 118 -7.99 1.01 -24.47
CA SER A 118 -7.42 0.97 -23.12
C SER A 118 -6.21 1.89 -22.95
N ALA A 119 -5.66 1.93 -21.73
CA ALA A 119 -4.39 2.61 -21.47
C ALA A 119 -3.20 2.07 -22.30
N PHE A 120 -3.34 0.90 -22.93
CA PHE A 120 -2.30 0.27 -23.76
C PHE A 120 -2.43 0.53 -25.26
N ASP A 121 -3.37 1.38 -25.70
CA ASP A 121 -3.62 1.66 -27.13
C ASP A 121 -2.36 2.07 -27.91
N THR A 122 -1.47 2.83 -27.26
CA THR A 122 -0.20 3.28 -27.86
C THR A 122 0.76 2.13 -28.18
N TYR A 123 0.61 0.97 -27.54
CA TYR A 123 1.46 -0.21 -27.74
C TYR A 123 0.91 -1.20 -28.76
N LYS A 124 -0.30 -0.98 -29.32
CA LYS A 124 -0.87 -1.86 -30.34
C LYS A 124 0.04 -1.94 -31.58
N PRO A 125 0.26 -3.14 -32.18
CA PRO A 125 -0.36 -4.43 -31.87
C PRO A 125 0.42 -5.30 -30.87
N ASN A 126 1.29 -4.69 -30.06
CA ASN A 126 2.14 -5.35 -29.08
C ASN A 126 1.67 -5.13 -27.63
N ALA A 127 0.42 -4.69 -27.44
CA ALA A 127 -0.14 -4.54 -26.09
C ALA A 127 -0.21 -5.91 -25.38
N PRO A 128 -0.19 -5.95 -24.03
CA PRO A 128 -0.18 -7.20 -23.31
C PRO A 128 -1.42 -8.07 -23.60
N ILE A 129 -1.27 -9.38 -23.42
CA ILE A 129 -2.39 -10.33 -23.42
C ILE A 129 -2.34 -11.08 -22.10
N LEU A 130 -3.41 -10.98 -21.31
CA LEU A 130 -3.57 -11.74 -20.08
C LEU A 130 -4.08 -13.13 -20.43
N GLY A 131 -3.66 -14.15 -19.69
CA GLY A 131 -4.09 -15.52 -20.00
C GLY A 131 -3.78 -16.53 -18.90
N MET A 132 -4.05 -17.79 -19.22
CA MET A 132 -3.70 -18.93 -18.38
C MET A 132 -3.08 -20.04 -19.22
N ASP A 133 -2.09 -20.75 -18.66
CA ASP A 133 -1.52 -21.96 -19.24
C ASP A 133 -1.30 -23.03 -18.17
N GLY A 134 -1.88 -24.21 -18.37
CA GLY A 134 -1.76 -25.33 -17.43
C GLY A 134 -2.22 -25.03 -16.00
N GLY A 135 -3.13 -24.05 -15.82
CA GLY A 135 -3.59 -23.58 -14.51
C GLY A 135 -2.79 -22.42 -13.92
N ASN A 136 -1.69 -22.00 -14.57
CA ASN A 136 -0.90 -20.85 -14.15
C ASN A 136 -1.36 -19.59 -14.86
N TYR A 137 -1.30 -18.46 -14.16
CA TYR A 137 -1.56 -17.14 -14.72
C TYR A 137 -0.38 -16.70 -15.59
N THR A 138 -0.65 -16.17 -16.78
CA THR A 138 0.38 -15.77 -17.74
C THR A 138 0.11 -14.39 -18.33
N MET A 139 1.18 -13.72 -18.75
CA MET A 139 1.11 -12.45 -19.47
C MET A 139 2.03 -12.50 -20.68
N THR A 140 1.46 -12.25 -21.87
CA THR A 140 2.21 -12.20 -23.12
C THR A 140 2.47 -10.76 -23.53
N ILE A 141 3.73 -10.43 -23.81
CA ILE A 141 4.18 -9.12 -24.30
C ILE A 141 5.05 -9.37 -25.52
N GLY A 142 4.56 -8.98 -26.71
CA GLY A 142 5.20 -9.36 -27.97
C GLY A 142 5.25 -10.88 -28.15
N GLU A 143 6.44 -11.43 -28.33
CA GLU A 143 6.65 -12.88 -28.52
C GLU A 143 6.93 -13.63 -27.20
N SER A 144 7.03 -12.91 -26.07
CA SER A 144 7.36 -13.49 -24.77
C SER A 144 6.12 -13.69 -23.91
N THR A 145 5.90 -14.92 -23.45
CA THR A 145 4.89 -15.24 -22.43
C THR A 145 5.57 -15.49 -21.09
N GLY A 146 5.36 -14.58 -20.13
CA GLY A 146 5.84 -14.71 -18.77
C GLY A 146 4.84 -15.40 -17.85
N ASN A 147 5.36 -16.07 -16.82
CA ASN A 147 4.56 -16.67 -15.76
C ASN A 147 4.38 -15.66 -14.62
N LEU A 148 3.15 -15.55 -14.14
CA LEU A 148 2.84 -14.77 -12.97
C LEU A 148 3.21 -15.56 -11.72
N VAL A 149 4.07 -15.00 -10.88
CA VAL A 149 4.57 -15.63 -9.65
C VAL A 149 3.99 -15.01 -8.39
N ALA A 150 3.50 -13.77 -8.48
CA ALA A 150 2.79 -13.10 -7.39
C ALA A 150 1.89 -11.98 -7.93
N VAL A 151 0.86 -11.65 -7.17
CA VAL A 151 0.15 -10.38 -7.24
C VAL A 151 0.60 -9.48 -6.09
N GLN A 152 0.61 -8.17 -6.31
CA GLN A 152 0.87 -7.17 -5.27
C GLN A 152 -0.30 -6.21 -5.14
N GLY A 153 -0.91 -6.19 -3.96
CA GLY A 153 -2.18 -5.52 -3.71
C GLY A 153 -3.39 -6.28 -4.25
N GLY A 154 -4.52 -5.59 -4.36
CA GLY A 154 -5.81 -6.18 -4.72
C GLY A 154 -6.89 -5.95 -3.66
N GLU A 155 -6.52 -5.41 -2.49
CA GLU A 155 -7.40 -5.28 -1.33
C GLU A 155 -8.12 -3.93 -1.30
N GLY A 156 -8.64 -3.50 -2.46
CA GLY A 156 -9.51 -2.33 -2.59
C GLY A 156 -8.92 -1.09 -3.28
N TRP A 157 -7.66 -1.11 -3.73
CA TRP A 157 -7.03 0.05 -4.41
C TRP A 157 -6.53 -0.27 -5.81
N LYS A 158 -5.42 -1.00 -5.88
CA LYS A 158 -4.75 -1.36 -7.12
C LYS A 158 -4.04 -2.70 -6.97
N GLN A 159 -3.95 -3.43 -8.05
CA GLN A 159 -3.20 -4.67 -8.15
C GLN A 159 -2.14 -4.56 -9.23
N ARG A 160 -0.95 -5.06 -8.91
CA ARG A 160 0.17 -5.23 -9.85
C ARG A 160 0.54 -6.70 -9.93
N TYR A 161 1.23 -7.03 -11.00
CA TYR A 161 1.52 -8.40 -11.40
C TYR A 161 3.03 -8.60 -11.46
N VAL A 162 3.53 -9.65 -10.80
CA VAL A 162 4.96 -10.00 -10.75
C VAL A 162 5.21 -11.20 -11.66
N LEU A 163 6.13 -11.04 -12.60
CA LEU A 163 6.42 -12.01 -13.66
C LEU A 163 7.83 -12.59 -13.53
N ARG A 164 7.98 -13.82 -14.01
CA ARG A 164 9.26 -14.34 -14.53
C ARG A 164 9.14 -14.53 -16.04
N MET A 165 10.16 -14.08 -16.76
CA MET A 165 10.13 -14.01 -18.23
C MET A 165 11.06 -15.05 -18.85
N PRO A 166 10.74 -15.62 -20.03
CA PRO A 166 11.67 -16.43 -20.79
C PRO A 166 12.91 -15.63 -21.22
N VAL A 167 14.10 -16.20 -21.01
CA VAL A 167 15.40 -15.62 -21.39
C VAL A 167 16.40 -16.73 -21.72
N THR A 168 17.51 -16.36 -22.36
CA THR A 168 18.66 -17.27 -22.54
C THR A 168 19.76 -16.99 -21.53
N GLY A 169 20.66 -17.97 -21.31
CA GLY A 169 21.81 -17.79 -20.42
C GLY A 169 21.56 -18.15 -18.94
N THR A 170 20.32 -18.49 -18.55
CA THR A 170 20.02 -19.09 -17.25
C THR A 170 19.81 -20.60 -17.37
N PRO A 171 20.03 -21.40 -16.30
CA PRO A 171 19.85 -22.85 -16.33
C PRO A 171 18.45 -23.31 -16.75
N ASN A 172 17.43 -22.51 -16.40
CA ASN A 172 16.01 -22.85 -16.58
C ASN A 172 15.36 -22.13 -17.77
N GLY A 173 16.10 -21.28 -18.50
CA GLY A 173 15.56 -20.52 -19.63
C GLY A 173 14.55 -19.43 -19.24
N ILE A 174 14.56 -19.01 -17.98
CA ILE A 174 13.71 -17.95 -17.41
C ILE A 174 14.55 -17.05 -16.51
N THR A 175 14.10 -15.82 -16.29
CA THR A 175 14.76 -14.84 -15.40
C THR A 175 14.96 -15.45 -14.02
N ALA A 176 16.14 -15.31 -13.43
CA ALA A 176 16.38 -15.69 -12.04
C ALA A 176 15.58 -14.80 -11.09
N GLY A 177 15.49 -13.50 -11.39
CA GLY A 177 14.72 -12.53 -10.60
C GLY A 177 13.22 -12.49 -10.95
N ASN A 178 12.47 -11.85 -10.04
CA ASN A 178 11.05 -11.52 -10.18
C ASN A 178 10.90 -10.07 -10.68
N TYR A 179 10.00 -9.80 -11.64
CA TYR A 179 9.87 -8.46 -12.26
C TYR A 179 8.43 -7.94 -12.27
N ILE A 180 8.22 -6.68 -11.88
CA ILE A 180 6.89 -6.05 -11.96
C ILE A 180 6.51 -5.79 -13.43
N SER A 181 5.38 -6.33 -13.86
CA SER A 181 4.81 -6.16 -15.20
C SER A 181 4.43 -4.71 -15.51
N PRO A 182 4.17 -4.36 -16.80
CA PRO A 182 3.69 -3.03 -17.15
C PRO A 182 2.20 -2.81 -16.84
N VAL A 183 1.50 -3.81 -16.31
CA VAL A 183 0.05 -3.78 -16.10
C VAL A 183 -0.27 -3.51 -14.63
N GLN A 184 -1.09 -2.48 -14.40
CA GLN A 184 -1.72 -2.20 -13.11
C GLN A 184 -3.24 -2.12 -13.31
N TYR A 185 -3.99 -2.84 -12.49
CA TYR A 185 -5.45 -2.72 -12.40
C TYR A 185 -5.82 -1.82 -11.23
N ASN A 186 -6.73 -0.87 -11.44
CA ASN A 186 -7.27 0.02 -10.40
C ASN A 186 -8.71 -0.42 -10.08
N LEU A 187 -8.95 -0.83 -8.84
CA LEU A 187 -10.24 -1.36 -8.40
C LEU A 187 -11.32 -0.27 -8.33
N GLU A 188 -10.94 0.97 -7.98
CA GLU A 188 -11.92 2.07 -7.88
C GLU A 188 -12.54 2.43 -9.24
N THR A 189 -11.76 2.31 -10.32
CA THR A 189 -12.21 2.68 -11.68
C THR A 189 -12.52 1.47 -12.55
N ASN A 190 -12.36 0.24 -12.03
CA ASN A 190 -12.37 -1.01 -12.80
C ASN A 190 -11.53 -0.93 -14.09
N GLY A 191 -10.36 -0.29 -14.01
CA GLY A 191 -9.63 0.18 -15.19
C GLY A 191 -8.14 -0.08 -15.10
N TYR A 192 -7.50 -0.18 -16.26
CA TYR A 192 -6.07 -0.42 -16.38
C TYR A 192 -5.24 0.85 -16.53
N THR A 193 -4.02 0.82 -16.03
CA THR A 193 -3.00 1.86 -16.23
C THR A 193 -1.67 1.21 -16.60
N VAL A 194 -0.91 1.88 -17.48
CA VAL A 194 0.46 1.48 -17.82
C VAL A 194 1.39 1.85 -16.68
N TYR A 195 2.06 0.86 -16.10
CA TYR A 195 3.05 1.02 -15.05
C TYR A 195 4.45 0.86 -15.64
N HIS A 196 5.23 1.95 -15.75
CA HIS A 196 6.60 1.90 -16.28
C HIS A 196 6.72 1.18 -17.65
N GLY A 197 5.85 1.52 -18.61
CA GLY A 197 5.88 0.91 -19.95
C GLY A 197 7.24 1.03 -20.65
N GLY A 198 8.01 2.08 -20.37
CA GLY A 198 9.36 2.26 -20.91
C GLY A 198 10.42 1.24 -20.43
N ASP A 199 10.14 0.42 -19.40
CA ASP A 199 10.98 -0.73 -19.04
C ASP A 199 10.68 -1.96 -19.91
N TRP A 200 9.50 -2.01 -20.54
CA TRP A 200 9.01 -3.16 -21.33
C TRP A 200 8.98 -2.88 -22.85
N TYR A 201 8.85 -1.62 -23.22
CA TYR A 201 8.77 -1.13 -24.60
C TYR A 201 9.83 -0.07 -24.87
N ASP A 202 10.31 -0.01 -26.11
CA ASP A 202 11.25 1.03 -26.56
C ASP A 202 10.53 2.34 -26.94
N ALA A 203 11.29 3.30 -27.48
CA ALA A 203 10.77 4.60 -27.90
C ALA A 203 9.81 4.53 -29.11
N ASP A 204 9.85 3.44 -29.88
CA ASP A 204 8.96 3.17 -31.00
C ASP A 204 7.77 2.28 -30.58
N HIS A 205 7.59 2.05 -29.26
CA HIS A 205 6.57 1.22 -28.66
C HIS A 205 6.66 -0.27 -29.05
N LEU A 206 7.85 -0.74 -29.42
CA LEU A 206 8.12 -2.15 -29.68
C LEU A 206 8.56 -2.86 -28.39
N PRO A 207 8.18 -4.13 -28.17
CA PRO A 207 8.67 -4.92 -27.05
C PRO A 207 10.19 -5.03 -27.05
N LYS A 208 10.82 -4.76 -25.91
CA LYS A 208 12.29 -4.86 -25.78
C LYS A 208 12.79 -6.31 -25.73
N PHE A 209 11.92 -7.24 -25.32
CA PHE A 209 12.33 -8.60 -24.95
C PHE A 209 11.57 -9.66 -25.73
N ASN A 210 12.29 -10.70 -26.15
CA ASN A 210 11.78 -11.91 -26.77
C ASN A 210 12.39 -13.14 -26.08
N PRO A 211 11.90 -14.37 -26.32
CA PRO A 211 12.43 -15.56 -25.66
C PRO A 211 13.92 -15.86 -25.92
N SER A 212 14.54 -15.23 -26.93
CA SER A 212 15.97 -15.36 -27.21
C SER A 212 16.83 -14.30 -26.51
N THR A 213 16.23 -13.29 -25.88
CA THR A 213 16.94 -12.24 -25.14
C THR A 213 17.81 -12.86 -24.04
N PRO A 214 19.13 -12.56 -23.98
CA PRO A 214 19.98 -12.97 -22.86
C PRO A 214 19.52 -12.35 -21.54
N ALA A 215 19.60 -13.11 -20.45
CA ALA A 215 19.25 -12.62 -19.11
C ALA A 215 20.00 -11.35 -18.73
N SER A 216 21.27 -11.23 -19.15
CA SER A 216 22.07 -10.03 -18.92
C SER A 216 21.61 -8.79 -19.68
N GLU A 217 21.06 -8.98 -20.88
CA GLU A 217 20.44 -7.89 -21.63
C GLU A 217 19.10 -7.51 -21.01
N PHE A 218 18.31 -8.49 -20.55
CA PHE A 218 17.06 -8.26 -19.85
C PHE A 218 17.28 -7.43 -18.58
N ALA A 219 18.19 -7.88 -17.71
CA ALA A 219 18.50 -7.22 -16.45
C ALA A 219 19.04 -5.79 -16.63
N ALA A 220 19.90 -5.57 -17.63
CA ALA A 220 20.46 -4.25 -17.91
C ALA A 220 19.42 -3.24 -18.45
N ASN A 221 18.31 -3.71 -19.04
CA ASN A 221 17.32 -2.86 -19.71
C ASN A 221 15.94 -2.84 -19.04
N ASN A 222 15.77 -3.57 -17.92
CA ASN A 222 14.55 -3.62 -17.14
C ASN A 222 14.83 -3.33 -15.66
N THR A 223 14.45 -2.13 -15.22
CA THR A 223 14.67 -1.66 -13.83
C THR A 223 13.59 -2.12 -12.86
N ARG A 224 12.65 -2.99 -13.28
CA ARG A 224 11.49 -3.42 -12.49
C ARG A 224 11.75 -4.69 -11.67
N SER A 225 13.00 -4.97 -11.30
CA SER A 225 13.32 -6.08 -10.37
C SER A 225 12.62 -5.88 -9.03
N TYR A 226 11.87 -6.90 -8.60
CA TYR A 226 11.18 -6.91 -7.32
C TYR A 226 12.17 -6.91 -6.15
N SER A 227 13.22 -7.73 -6.24
CA SER A 227 14.26 -7.84 -5.22
C SER A 227 15.01 -6.52 -5.03
N GLN A 228 15.27 -5.79 -6.12
CA GLN A 228 15.96 -4.50 -6.03
C GLN A 228 15.05 -3.37 -5.54
N GLY A 229 13.81 -3.34 -6.01
CA GLY A 229 12.93 -2.18 -5.84
C GLY A 229 11.91 -2.28 -4.72
N CYS A 230 11.54 -3.48 -4.27
CA CYS A 230 10.30 -3.71 -3.53
C CYS A 230 10.45 -4.60 -2.30
N ILE A 231 11.29 -5.64 -2.35
CA ILE A 231 11.25 -6.71 -1.35
C ILE A 231 11.59 -6.26 0.07
N GLY A 232 12.46 -5.26 0.25
CA GLY A 232 12.84 -4.79 1.59
C GLY A 232 11.67 -4.21 2.39
N CYS A 233 10.64 -3.66 1.73
CA CYS A 233 9.41 -3.23 2.40
C CYS A 233 8.30 -4.30 2.40
N HIS A 234 8.52 -5.42 1.71
CA HIS A 234 7.52 -6.46 1.44
C HIS A 234 8.02 -7.85 1.85
N SER A 235 8.88 -7.91 2.87
CA SER A 235 9.35 -9.12 3.53
C SER A 235 9.45 -8.88 5.03
N THR A 236 9.44 -9.97 5.81
CA THR A 236 9.52 -9.87 7.27
C THR A 236 10.94 -9.55 7.73
N GLY A 237 11.92 -10.07 6.99
CA GLY A 237 13.34 -9.81 7.09
C GLY A 237 14.06 -10.52 5.95
N MET A 238 15.30 -10.10 5.66
CA MET A 238 16.10 -10.61 4.55
C MET A 238 17.52 -10.96 5.03
N LYS A 239 18.08 -12.05 4.51
CA LYS A 239 19.47 -12.46 4.81
C LYS A 239 20.48 -11.67 4.00
N SER A 240 20.19 -11.47 2.72
CA SER A 240 21.02 -10.70 1.78
C SER A 240 20.22 -10.33 0.53
N VAL A 241 20.72 -9.35 -0.24
CA VAL A 241 20.26 -9.09 -1.60
C VAL A 241 21.45 -8.95 -2.53
N VAL A 242 21.54 -9.83 -3.52
CA VAL A 242 22.72 -9.95 -4.37
C VAL A 242 22.35 -9.89 -5.84
N GLN A 243 23.31 -9.45 -6.65
CA GLN A 243 23.22 -9.49 -8.09
C GLN A 243 23.98 -10.73 -8.60
N ASP A 244 23.35 -11.51 -9.49
CA ASP A 244 23.99 -12.67 -10.09
C ASP A 244 24.94 -12.29 -11.26
N ASP A 245 25.59 -13.28 -11.86
CA ASP A 245 26.52 -13.08 -12.98
C ASP A 245 25.86 -12.47 -14.23
N ASN A 246 24.53 -12.57 -14.35
CA ASN A 246 23.77 -11.94 -15.43
C ASN A 246 23.35 -10.51 -15.07
N GLY A 247 23.52 -10.06 -13.83
CA GLY A 247 23.03 -8.75 -13.41
C GLY A 247 21.60 -8.79 -12.83
N GLU A 248 21.01 -9.97 -12.61
CA GLU A 248 19.69 -10.09 -12.01
C GLU A 248 19.78 -9.99 -10.49
N TRP A 249 18.91 -9.18 -9.87
CA TRP A 249 18.83 -9.06 -8.43
C TRP A 249 17.96 -10.14 -7.80
N GLN A 250 18.50 -10.80 -6.78
CA GLN A 250 17.84 -11.86 -6.00
C GLN A 250 17.99 -11.55 -4.51
N ALA A 251 16.89 -11.68 -3.77
CA ALA A 251 16.88 -11.56 -2.33
C ALA A 251 16.83 -12.96 -1.71
N ASP A 252 17.72 -13.24 -0.78
CA ASP A 252 17.71 -14.44 0.05
C ASP A 252 16.85 -14.16 1.28
N LEU A 253 15.65 -14.73 1.30
CA LEU A 253 14.69 -14.52 2.38
C LEU A 253 14.80 -15.62 3.44
N TYR A 254 14.29 -15.34 4.63
CA TYR A 254 14.16 -16.38 5.63
C TYR A 254 13.01 -17.32 5.23
N PRO A 255 13.22 -18.65 5.23
CA PRO A 255 12.17 -19.61 4.95
C PRO A 255 11.08 -19.56 6.02
N ALA A 256 9.83 -19.65 5.59
CA ALA A 256 8.67 -19.81 6.44
C ALA A 256 8.61 -21.24 6.99
N ALA A 257 9.26 -21.44 8.13
CA ALA A 257 9.30 -22.70 8.86
C ALA A 257 7.91 -23.21 9.29
N LEU A 258 7.00 -22.28 9.58
CA LEU A 258 5.59 -22.54 9.86
C LEU A 258 4.72 -21.73 8.90
N THR A 259 3.74 -22.38 8.29
CA THR A 259 2.76 -21.74 7.40
C THR A 259 1.34 -22.21 7.71
N MET A 260 0.36 -21.39 7.35
CA MET A 260 -1.04 -21.79 7.37
C MET A 260 -1.38 -22.57 6.08
N PRO A 261 -2.07 -23.72 6.17
CA PRO A 261 -2.42 -24.51 5.00
C PRO A 261 -3.21 -23.68 3.97
N GLY A 262 -2.74 -23.68 2.72
CA GLY A 262 -3.40 -22.97 1.62
C GLY A 262 -3.30 -21.44 1.68
N ASP A 263 -2.55 -20.87 2.63
CA ASP A 263 -2.39 -19.43 2.74
C ASP A 263 -1.50 -18.89 1.60
N PRO A 264 -2.04 -18.07 0.68
CA PRO A 264 -1.31 -17.57 -0.47
C PRO A 264 -0.28 -16.49 -0.10
N THR A 265 -0.24 -16.02 1.15
CA THR A 265 0.78 -15.08 1.63
C THR A 265 2.14 -15.73 1.88
N TYR A 266 2.22 -17.06 1.82
CA TYR A 266 3.47 -17.82 1.86
C TYR A 266 3.70 -18.49 0.50
N TRP A 267 4.72 -18.05 -0.21
CA TRP A 267 5.09 -18.54 -1.52
C TRP A 267 6.62 -18.56 -1.66
N ASP A 268 7.11 -19.37 -2.59
CA ASP A 268 8.53 -19.53 -2.89
C ASP A 268 9.02 -18.33 -3.71
N PHE A 269 9.62 -17.35 -3.03
CA PHE A 269 10.02 -16.08 -3.63
C PHE A 269 11.32 -16.22 -4.42
N ASP A 270 12.29 -16.93 -3.87
CA ASP A 270 13.64 -17.07 -4.42
C ASP A 270 13.84 -18.33 -5.27
N HIS A 271 12.81 -19.18 -5.36
CA HIS A 271 12.75 -20.37 -6.21
C HIS A 271 13.70 -21.48 -5.76
N ASP A 272 14.00 -21.55 -4.46
CA ASP A 272 14.83 -22.59 -3.85
C ASP A 272 14.02 -23.85 -3.44
N GLY A 273 12.69 -23.79 -3.58
CA GLY A 273 11.76 -24.86 -3.22
C GLY A 273 11.15 -24.73 -1.82
N ASN A 274 11.50 -23.68 -1.06
CA ASN A 274 10.89 -23.35 0.23
C ASN A 274 9.98 -22.13 0.10
N LYS A 275 8.94 -22.08 0.94
CA LYS A 275 8.13 -20.86 1.05
C LYS A 275 8.87 -19.87 1.94
N ASP A 276 8.76 -18.57 1.63
CA ASP A 276 9.48 -17.52 2.32
C ASP A 276 8.61 -16.66 3.22
N LEU A 277 9.26 -15.97 4.17
CA LEU A 277 8.68 -14.90 4.98
C LEU A 277 8.50 -13.60 4.18
N THR A 278 7.74 -13.68 3.09
CA THR A 278 7.26 -12.51 2.33
C THR A 278 6.19 -11.75 3.15
N ASN A 279 5.93 -10.50 2.77
CA ASN A 279 5.06 -9.55 3.47
C ASN A 279 5.58 -9.07 4.84
N VAL A 280 4.87 -8.09 5.41
CA VAL A 280 5.17 -7.58 6.75
C VAL A 280 4.67 -8.60 7.78
N GLY A 281 5.57 -9.02 8.66
CA GLY A 281 5.30 -9.94 9.76
C GLY A 281 5.48 -9.28 11.13
N CYS A 282 5.23 -10.02 12.20
CA CYS A 282 5.45 -9.52 13.58
C CYS A 282 6.88 -8.98 13.73
N GLU A 283 7.86 -9.71 13.23
CA GLU A 283 9.29 -9.40 13.37
C GLU A 283 9.75 -8.21 12.51
N SER A 284 8.97 -7.75 11.53
CA SER A 284 9.23 -6.47 10.85
C SER A 284 9.15 -5.29 11.80
N CYS A 285 8.35 -5.40 12.87
CA CYS A 285 8.18 -4.36 13.88
C CYS A 285 8.88 -4.69 15.20
N HIS A 286 9.02 -5.98 15.50
CA HIS A 286 9.56 -6.48 16.76
C HIS A 286 11.01 -6.97 16.68
N GLY A 287 11.61 -6.98 15.48
CA GLY A 287 12.93 -7.57 15.24
C GLY A 287 12.89 -9.11 15.23
N PRO A 288 14.02 -9.76 14.96
CA PRO A 288 14.12 -11.23 14.89
C PRO A 288 13.78 -11.88 16.23
N GLY A 289 12.92 -12.90 16.21
CA GLY A 289 12.33 -13.50 17.41
C GLY A 289 12.94 -14.83 17.86
N SER A 290 13.92 -15.38 17.15
CA SER A 290 14.51 -16.68 17.48
C SER A 290 15.07 -16.79 18.89
N ASP A 291 15.83 -15.78 19.35
CA ASP A 291 16.41 -15.76 20.69
C ASP A 291 15.33 -15.72 21.78
N HIS A 292 14.27 -14.92 21.54
CA HIS A 292 13.11 -14.86 22.41
C HIS A 292 12.39 -16.21 22.55
N ILE A 293 12.26 -16.98 21.48
CA ILE A 293 11.63 -18.31 21.51
C ILE A 293 12.51 -19.31 22.26
N LEU A 294 13.82 -19.27 22.02
CA LEU A 294 14.79 -20.17 22.67
C LEU A 294 14.89 -19.93 24.17
N ASN A 295 15.04 -18.66 24.58
CA ASN A 295 15.39 -18.29 25.94
C ASN A 295 14.18 -17.81 26.77
N GLY A 296 13.01 -17.66 26.16
CA GLY A 296 11.78 -17.21 26.80
C GLY A 296 11.71 -15.69 26.98
N PRO A 297 10.68 -15.17 27.68
CA PRO A 297 10.46 -13.74 27.85
C PRO A 297 11.43 -13.14 28.88
N SER A 298 12.72 -13.11 28.57
CA SER A 298 13.68 -12.24 29.26
C SER A 298 13.69 -10.86 28.60
N THR A 299 13.91 -9.82 29.41
CA THR A 299 14.09 -8.45 28.90
C THR A 299 15.23 -8.39 27.90
N GLY A 300 14.97 -7.88 26.69
CA GLY A 300 15.99 -7.61 25.67
C GLY A 300 16.13 -8.65 24.56
N THR A 301 15.37 -9.76 24.57
CA THR A 301 15.43 -10.78 23.50
C THR A 301 14.57 -10.44 22.28
N ILE A 302 13.65 -9.48 22.40
CA ILE A 302 12.80 -8.95 21.32
C ILE A 302 12.31 -7.55 21.70
N VAL A 303 12.21 -6.63 20.73
CA VAL A 303 11.79 -5.25 21.04
C VAL A 303 10.28 -5.15 21.21
N ASN A 304 9.83 -4.31 22.13
CA ASN A 304 8.45 -3.84 22.18
C ASN A 304 8.44 -2.35 21.83
N PRO A 305 7.89 -1.95 20.66
CA PRO A 305 7.83 -0.54 20.24
C PRO A 305 7.16 0.41 21.24
N ALA A 306 6.26 -0.09 22.10
CA ALA A 306 5.64 0.71 23.16
C ALA A 306 6.65 1.20 24.22
N ASN A 307 7.80 0.52 24.35
CA ASN A 307 8.86 0.88 25.30
C ASN A 307 9.96 1.76 24.68
N LEU A 308 9.92 1.99 23.37
CA LEU A 308 10.87 2.87 22.67
C LEU A 308 10.49 4.34 22.88
N ASP A 309 11.44 5.24 22.64
CA ASP A 309 11.11 6.66 22.51
C ASP A 309 10.26 6.91 21.26
N THR A 310 9.69 8.12 21.14
CA THR A 310 8.75 8.44 20.06
C THR A 310 9.40 8.32 18.69
N LEU A 311 10.66 8.73 18.55
CA LEU A 311 11.37 8.73 17.28
C LEU A 311 11.62 7.29 16.82
N GLU A 312 12.20 6.46 17.67
CA GLU A 312 12.48 5.06 17.39
C GLU A 312 11.19 4.27 17.16
N ALA A 313 10.13 4.52 17.95
CA ALA A 313 8.83 3.88 17.74
C ALA A 313 8.21 4.22 16.37
N ASN A 314 8.37 5.48 15.91
CA ASN A 314 7.89 5.88 14.59
C ASN A 314 8.81 5.36 13.45
N TRP A 315 10.11 5.19 13.70
CA TRP A 315 11.03 4.56 12.74
C TRP A 315 10.60 3.15 12.36
N VAL A 316 9.98 2.40 13.28
CA VAL A 316 9.38 1.10 12.98
C VAL A 316 8.42 1.17 11.79
N CYS A 317 7.59 2.21 11.71
CA CYS A 317 6.70 2.44 10.58
C CYS A 317 7.43 3.03 9.37
N ALA A 318 8.43 3.88 9.64
CA ALA A 318 9.23 4.56 8.63
C ALA A 318 10.00 3.58 7.74
N GLN A 319 10.34 2.37 8.20
CA GLN A 319 10.96 1.33 7.38
C GLN A 319 10.29 1.15 6.01
N CYS A 320 8.96 1.35 5.94
CA CYS A 320 8.18 1.18 4.72
C CYS A 320 7.40 2.44 4.30
N HIS A 321 6.96 3.27 5.24
CA HIS A 321 6.09 4.44 4.98
C HIS A 321 6.87 5.73 4.66
N ILE A 322 7.91 5.59 3.85
CA ILE A 322 8.81 6.65 3.34
C ILE A 322 9.14 6.44 1.87
N ARG A 323 9.94 7.35 1.27
CA ARG A 323 10.49 7.23 -0.09
C ARG A 323 12.02 7.15 -0.09
N PRO A 324 12.60 5.97 0.08
CA PRO A 324 14.03 5.86 0.34
C PRO A 324 14.84 5.42 -0.89
N LYS A 325 16.14 5.64 -0.79
CA LYS A 325 17.18 4.87 -1.46
C LYS A 325 18.18 4.36 -0.44
N SER A 326 18.63 3.12 -0.58
CA SER A 326 19.65 2.53 0.30
C SER A 326 20.97 3.29 0.26
N VAL A 327 21.88 2.95 1.17
CA VAL A 327 23.21 3.57 1.28
C VAL A 327 24.32 2.53 1.18
N PRO A 328 25.51 2.91 0.68
CA PRO A 328 25.88 4.26 0.23
C PRO A 328 25.54 4.56 -1.24
N ASP A 329 25.33 3.55 -2.10
CA ASP A 329 25.30 3.70 -3.55
C ASP A 329 23.89 3.82 -4.14
N SER A 330 22.84 3.85 -3.31
CA SER A 330 21.43 4.02 -3.73
C SER A 330 20.92 2.90 -4.65
N LEU A 331 21.42 1.68 -4.46
CA LEU A 331 21.13 0.51 -5.29
C LEU A 331 19.68 0.03 -5.14
N HIS A 332 19.11 0.12 -3.94
CA HIS A 332 17.81 -0.43 -3.60
C HIS A 332 16.75 0.65 -3.35
N GLY A 333 15.47 0.28 -3.56
CA GLY A 333 14.30 1.16 -3.36
C GLY A 333 13.75 1.20 -1.93
N TYR A 334 14.51 0.69 -0.96
CA TYR A 334 14.14 0.52 0.45
C TYR A 334 15.35 0.81 1.35
N PRO A 335 15.18 1.03 2.65
CA PRO A 335 16.30 1.21 3.58
C PRO A 335 17.15 -0.05 3.66
N TYR A 336 18.45 0.11 3.40
CA TYR A 336 19.41 -0.98 3.37
C TYR A 336 20.83 -0.44 3.52
N ASN A 337 21.66 -1.12 4.32
CA ASN A 337 23.09 -0.88 4.36
C ASN A 337 23.77 -1.87 3.41
N GLU A 338 24.21 -1.37 2.25
CA GLU A 338 24.82 -2.17 1.19
C GLU A 338 26.25 -2.63 1.54
N THR A 339 26.91 -1.96 2.50
CA THR A 339 28.25 -2.36 2.95
C THR A 339 28.20 -3.55 3.91
N GLU A 340 27.22 -3.53 4.80
CA GLU A 340 27.01 -4.59 5.79
C GLU A 340 26.02 -5.67 5.29
N ASP A 341 25.42 -5.45 4.13
CA ASP A 341 24.45 -6.33 3.48
C ASP A 341 23.29 -6.71 4.41
N ARG A 342 22.62 -5.70 5.00
CA ARG A 342 21.49 -5.92 5.90
C ARG A 342 20.51 -4.75 6.00
N GLN A 343 19.32 -5.07 6.50
CA GLN A 343 18.30 -4.09 6.89
C GLN A 343 18.57 -3.54 8.31
N TRP A 344 17.94 -2.42 8.62
CA TRP A 344 17.84 -1.91 9.99
C TRP A 344 16.97 -2.85 10.83
N ILE A 345 17.31 -3.02 12.11
CA ILE A 345 16.57 -3.90 13.03
C ILE A 345 15.91 -3.03 14.11
N PRO A 346 14.59 -3.08 14.27
CA PRO A 346 13.90 -2.37 15.35
C PRO A 346 14.51 -2.63 16.72
N GLY A 347 14.86 -1.56 17.44
CA GLY A 347 15.43 -1.65 18.79
C GLY A 347 16.90 -2.09 18.85
N SER A 348 17.63 -2.12 17.73
CA SER A 348 19.07 -2.42 17.72
C SER A 348 19.93 -1.34 18.40
N GLY A 349 19.39 -0.14 18.62
CA GLY A 349 20.11 1.04 19.09
C GLY A 349 20.89 1.77 18.00
N GLU A 350 20.70 1.37 16.73
CA GLU A 350 21.28 2.03 15.57
C GLU A 350 20.33 3.11 15.03
N ASP A 351 20.89 4.18 14.48
CA ASP A 351 20.11 5.23 13.84
C ASP A 351 19.54 4.71 12.51
N PHE A 352 18.21 4.67 12.39
CA PHE A 352 17.54 4.24 11.17
C PHE A 352 17.93 5.10 9.95
N MET A 353 18.27 6.38 10.18
CA MET A 353 18.67 7.30 9.11
C MET A 353 19.99 6.90 8.45
N ASP A 354 20.82 6.07 9.09
CA ASP A 354 22.06 5.55 8.53
C ASP A 354 21.84 4.43 7.49
N PHE A 355 20.58 4.08 7.17
CA PHE A 355 20.22 3.02 6.21
C PHE A 355 19.61 3.54 4.91
N TRP A 356 19.38 4.85 4.78
CA TRP A 356 18.73 5.39 3.59
C TRP A 356 18.98 6.88 3.34
N THR A 357 18.66 7.31 2.13
CA THR A 357 18.59 8.71 1.72
C THR A 357 17.22 9.03 1.16
N ASP A 358 16.73 10.24 1.45
CA ASP A 358 15.41 10.68 1.03
C ASP A 358 15.32 10.94 -0.48
N LYS A 359 14.31 10.32 -1.12
CA LYS A 359 13.87 10.54 -2.50
C LYS A 359 12.37 10.82 -2.58
N SER A 360 11.82 11.41 -1.52
CA SER A 360 10.46 11.90 -1.42
C SER A 360 10.10 12.81 -2.59
N GLY A 361 8.93 12.56 -3.17
CA GLY A 361 8.30 13.50 -4.10
C GLY A 361 7.42 14.44 -3.29
N ARG A 362 7.75 15.74 -3.28
CA ARG A 362 6.99 16.76 -2.56
C ARG A 362 6.37 17.75 -3.52
N TRP A 363 5.31 18.41 -3.07
CA TRP A 363 4.80 19.61 -3.74
C TRP A 363 5.83 20.76 -3.64
N PRO A 364 5.71 21.82 -4.47
CA PRO A 364 6.65 22.95 -4.49
C PRO A 364 6.88 23.66 -3.15
N ASP A 365 6.01 23.46 -2.16
CA ASP A 365 6.23 23.95 -0.80
C ASP A 365 7.29 23.19 0.00
N GLY A 366 7.86 22.13 -0.58
CA GLY A 366 8.92 21.32 0.01
C GLY A 366 8.45 20.49 1.20
N LYS A 367 7.15 20.50 1.51
CA LYS A 367 6.59 19.91 2.73
C LYS A 367 5.68 18.72 2.41
N HIS A 368 4.61 18.97 1.67
CA HIS A 368 3.53 18.00 1.50
C HIS A 368 3.89 16.92 0.48
N ALA A 369 3.63 15.66 0.83
CA ALA A 369 3.80 14.53 -0.07
C ALA A 369 2.98 14.67 -1.37
N LYS A 370 3.59 14.25 -2.48
CA LYS A 370 2.96 14.16 -3.80
C LYS A 370 2.81 12.72 -4.29
N GLN A 371 3.52 11.76 -3.69
CA GLN A 371 3.60 10.38 -4.14
C GLN A 371 3.14 9.37 -3.06
N HIS A 372 3.07 8.07 -3.42
CA HIS A 372 2.63 7.01 -2.51
C HIS A 372 3.60 6.80 -1.33
N HIS A 373 3.04 6.39 -0.17
CA HIS A 373 3.71 5.98 1.08
C HIS A 373 4.72 6.96 1.68
N GLN A 374 4.29 8.19 1.93
CA GLN A 374 5.12 9.25 2.53
C GLN A 374 4.53 9.74 3.86
N GLN A 375 3.81 8.88 4.58
CA GLN A 375 3.11 9.29 5.80
C GLN A 375 4.09 9.67 6.91
N TRP A 376 5.25 8.99 7.00
CA TRP A 376 6.29 9.38 7.96
C TRP A 376 6.92 10.72 7.57
N ASP A 377 7.22 10.93 6.27
CA ASP A 377 7.75 12.20 5.76
C ASP A 377 6.82 13.37 6.12
N ASP A 378 5.51 13.22 5.89
CA ASP A 378 4.50 14.22 6.22
C ASP A 378 4.40 14.46 7.75
N LEU A 379 4.43 13.38 8.56
CA LEU A 379 4.33 13.47 10.01
C LEU A 379 5.50 14.27 10.60
N TYR A 380 6.72 14.04 10.11
CA TYR A 380 7.94 14.72 10.60
C TYR A 380 8.11 16.14 10.10
N GLU A 381 7.40 16.51 9.03
CA GLU A 381 7.22 17.90 8.64
C GLU A 381 6.17 18.66 9.50
N SER A 382 5.41 17.95 10.32
CA SER A 382 4.44 18.53 11.25
C SER A 382 5.02 18.73 12.65
N SER A 383 4.28 19.43 13.51
CA SER A 383 4.63 19.53 14.93
C SER A 383 4.28 18.29 15.76
N LYS A 384 3.51 17.33 15.21
CA LYS A 384 2.98 16.18 15.97
C LYS A 384 4.05 15.32 16.66
N PRO A 385 5.13 14.88 16.00
CA PRO A 385 6.13 14.04 16.65
C PRO A 385 7.07 14.82 17.59
N THR A 386 6.98 16.15 17.62
CA THR A 386 7.84 17.03 18.44
C THR A 386 7.03 17.95 19.36
N PHE A 387 5.74 17.68 19.52
CA PHE A 387 4.87 18.54 20.31
C PHE A 387 5.19 18.42 21.79
N VAL A 388 5.52 19.55 22.42
CA VAL A 388 6.16 19.61 23.74
C VAL A 388 5.37 19.00 24.89
N TYR A 389 4.04 18.83 24.74
CA TYR A 389 3.18 18.24 25.76
C TYR A 389 2.84 16.77 25.51
N HIS A 390 2.96 16.32 24.26
CA HIS A 390 2.62 14.97 23.85
C HIS A 390 3.21 14.69 22.46
N GLU A 391 4.32 13.95 22.41
CA GLU A 391 4.95 13.55 21.17
C GLU A 391 4.16 12.41 20.53
N VAL A 392 3.46 12.70 19.43
CA VAL A 392 2.51 11.76 18.82
C VAL A 392 3.21 10.66 18.04
N ARG A 393 2.71 9.43 18.19
CA ARG A 393 3.18 8.24 17.47
C ARG A 393 2.16 7.75 16.45
N CYS A 394 2.63 7.04 15.42
CA CYS A 394 1.76 6.36 14.46
C CYS A 394 0.74 5.43 15.16
N SER A 395 1.19 4.71 16.19
CA SER A 395 0.42 3.70 16.92
C SER A 395 -0.65 4.26 17.85
N GLU A 396 -0.71 5.58 18.05
CA GLU A 396 -1.79 6.22 18.80
C GLU A 396 -3.05 6.40 17.94
N CYS A 397 -2.87 6.51 16.63
CA CYS A 397 -3.98 6.61 15.67
C CYS A 397 -4.25 5.28 14.97
N HIS A 398 -3.25 4.39 14.82
CA HIS A 398 -3.36 3.15 14.08
C HIS A 398 -3.09 1.90 14.93
N ASN A 399 -3.92 0.87 14.78
CA ASN A 399 -3.72 -0.45 15.35
C ASN A 399 -2.99 -1.36 14.36
N SER A 400 -1.74 -1.71 14.62
CA SER A 400 -0.96 -2.60 13.74
C SER A 400 -1.38 -4.07 13.79
N HIS A 401 -2.03 -4.51 14.87
CA HIS A 401 -2.23 -5.94 15.18
C HIS A 401 -3.54 -6.53 14.67
N ARG A 402 -4.52 -5.70 14.28
CA ARG A 402 -5.81 -6.19 13.77
C ARG A 402 -6.50 -5.16 12.89
N ASN A 403 -7.50 -5.63 12.15
CA ASN A 403 -8.51 -4.74 11.60
C ASN A 403 -9.41 -4.23 12.73
N THR A 404 -9.73 -2.96 12.66
CA THR A 404 -10.58 -2.22 13.60
C THR A 404 -11.96 -2.01 13.00
N ALA A 405 -12.92 -1.53 13.78
CA ALA A 405 -14.20 -1.07 13.26
C ALA A 405 -14.02 0.12 12.29
N ASN A 406 -12.94 0.90 12.47
CA ASN A 406 -12.59 1.98 11.56
C ASN A 406 -11.76 1.50 10.36
N LYS A 407 -11.94 2.17 9.21
CA LYS A 407 -11.14 1.94 8.00
C LYS A 407 -9.66 2.29 8.25
N HIS A 408 -8.77 1.67 7.47
CA HIS A 408 -7.31 1.92 7.51
C HIS A 408 -6.65 1.63 8.86
N GLN A 409 -7.21 0.65 9.59
CA GLN A 409 -6.73 0.24 10.91
C GLN A 409 -6.64 1.40 11.92
N ILE A 410 -7.50 2.42 11.80
CA ILE A 410 -7.59 3.48 12.81
C ILE A 410 -8.08 2.86 14.11
N VAL A 411 -7.46 3.17 15.25
CA VAL A 411 -7.81 2.58 16.55
C VAL A 411 -9.32 2.66 16.84
N ASP A 412 -9.86 1.67 17.57
CA ASP A 412 -11.28 1.64 17.97
C ASP A 412 -11.59 2.66 19.08
N SER A 413 -10.58 2.95 19.91
CA SER A 413 -10.67 3.90 21.02
C SER A 413 -9.32 4.46 21.39
N ILE A 414 -9.33 5.62 22.06
CA ILE A 414 -8.19 6.24 22.75
C ILE A 414 -8.54 6.36 24.22
N ASP A 415 -7.59 5.99 25.09
CA ASP A 415 -7.69 6.23 26.53
C ASP A 415 -6.96 7.54 26.86
N ASP A 416 -7.70 8.55 27.34
CA ASP A 416 -7.13 9.82 27.79
C ASP A 416 -7.71 10.20 29.16
N GLY A 417 -6.83 10.57 30.11
CA GLY A 417 -7.26 11.00 31.45
C GLY A 417 -8.09 9.98 32.26
N GLY A 418 -8.06 8.69 31.90
CA GLY A 418 -8.90 7.65 32.50
C GLY A 418 -10.29 7.51 31.86
N LEU A 419 -10.52 8.19 30.74
CA LEU A 419 -11.71 8.09 29.90
C LEU A 419 -11.37 7.32 28.63
N THR A 420 -12.18 6.31 28.31
CA THR A 420 -12.08 5.60 27.03
C THR A 420 -13.01 6.27 26.03
N ILE A 421 -12.44 6.85 24.99
CA ILE A 421 -13.16 7.56 23.93
C ILE A 421 -13.20 6.66 22.70
N ALA A 422 -14.40 6.26 22.27
CA ALA A 422 -14.56 5.56 21.00
C ALA A 422 -14.20 6.51 19.84
N THR A 423 -13.32 6.06 18.95
CA THR A 423 -12.78 6.91 17.89
C THR A 423 -13.44 6.61 16.56
N SER A 424 -13.77 7.68 15.82
CA SER A 424 -14.12 7.62 14.41
C SER A 424 -13.63 8.89 13.71
N ASN A 425 -13.15 8.71 12.49
CA ASN A 425 -12.79 9.82 11.62
C ASN A 425 -14.05 10.58 11.14
N ASP A 426 -15.17 9.89 11.04
CA ASP A 426 -16.37 10.38 10.36
C ASP A 426 -17.30 11.17 11.29
N ASN A 427 -17.01 11.22 12.59
CA ASN A 427 -17.65 12.08 13.58
C ASN A 427 -16.65 12.96 14.36
N ASN A 428 -15.39 13.03 13.90
CA ASN A 428 -14.28 13.75 14.52
C ASN A 428 -13.80 13.26 15.90
N THR A 429 -14.37 12.21 16.49
CA THR A 429 -13.93 11.77 17.83
C THR A 429 -12.48 11.29 17.85
N LEU A 430 -11.94 10.80 16.72
CA LEU A 430 -10.51 10.50 16.59
C LEU A 430 -9.62 11.72 16.89
N CYS A 431 -9.98 12.89 16.37
CA CYS A 431 -9.20 14.12 16.57
C CYS A 431 -9.53 14.75 17.92
N LEU A 432 -10.81 14.83 18.25
CA LEU A 432 -11.29 15.46 19.47
C LEU A 432 -10.90 14.69 20.74
N ALA A 433 -10.54 13.41 20.64
CA ALA A 433 -10.01 12.64 21.77
C ALA A 433 -8.83 13.33 22.47
N CYS A 434 -7.97 14.04 21.72
CA CYS A 434 -6.86 14.81 22.29
C CYS A 434 -7.02 16.34 22.11
N HIS A 435 -7.85 16.79 21.16
CA HIS A 435 -8.00 18.22 20.86
C HIS A 435 -9.12 18.91 21.64
N ALA A 436 -10.07 18.17 22.21
CA ALA A 436 -11.09 18.72 23.10
C ALA A 436 -10.43 19.38 24.32
N GLY A 437 -11.00 20.50 24.78
CA GLY A 437 -10.49 21.25 25.93
C GLY A 437 -9.31 22.17 25.60
N HIS A 438 -8.94 22.30 24.33
CA HIS A 438 -7.79 23.10 23.90
C HIS A 438 -8.13 24.09 22.77
N GLY A 439 -7.59 25.30 22.85
CA GLY A 439 -7.69 26.31 21.79
C GLY A 439 -9.15 26.60 21.40
N ASP A 440 -9.45 26.54 20.10
CA ASP A 440 -10.80 26.74 19.56
C ASP A 440 -11.82 25.71 20.05
N PHE A 441 -11.36 24.59 20.63
CA PHE A 441 -12.19 23.50 21.15
C PHE A 441 -12.24 23.47 22.69
N GLU A 442 -11.84 24.54 23.39
CA GLU A 442 -11.89 24.65 24.86
C GLU A 442 -13.29 24.32 25.44
N ALA A 443 -14.35 24.62 24.69
CA ALA A 443 -15.73 24.36 25.09
C ALA A 443 -16.17 22.88 24.96
N ILE A 444 -15.40 22.03 24.29
CA ILE A 444 -15.68 20.59 24.18
C ILE A 444 -14.89 19.88 25.27
N THR A 445 -15.53 19.09 26.14
CA THR A 445 -14.81 18.28 27.14
C THR A 445 -14.59 16.85 26.65
N GLY A 446 -13.61 16.13 27.23
CA GLY A 446 -13.39 14.72 26.92
C GLY A 446 -14.65 13.88 27.14
N GLU A 447 -15.42 14.13 28.21
CA GLU A 447 -16.68 13.44 28.50
C GLU A 447 -17.73 13.65 27.41
N MET A 448 -17.81 14.86 26.84
CA MET A 448 -18.68 15.12 25.70
C MET A 448 -18.28 14.28 24.49
N VAL A 449 -16.97 14.14 24.23
CA VAL A 449 -16.46 13.32 23.12
C VAL A 449 -16.73 11.84 23.36
N ALA A 450 -16.54 11.34 24.59
CA ALA A 450 -16.84 9.96 24.95
C ALA A 450 -18.33 9.61 24.83
N ASP A 451 -19.21 10.56 25.16
CA ASP A 451 -20.66 10.46 24.93
C ASP A 451 -21.08 11.29 23.70
N TYR A 452 -20.47 10.98 22.55
CA TYR A 452 -20.69 11.71 21.31
C TYR A 452 -22.18 11.86 20.96
N GLU A 453 -22.96 10.77 21.01
CA GLU A 453 -24.38 10.78 20.63
C GLU A 453 -25.21 11.74 21.52
N GLY A 454 -24.90 11.82 22.81
CA GLY A 454 -25.54 12.74 23.74
C GLY A 454 -25.16 14.20 23.54
N ASN A 455 -24.00 14.47 22.91
CA ASN A 455 -23.38 15.80 22.84
C ASN A 455 -23.12 16.28 21.40
N GLU A 456 -23.59 15.56 20.38
CA GLU A 456 -23.34 15.84 18.96
C GLU A 456 -23.66 17.29 18.58
N ARG A 457 -24.78 17.80 19.09
CA ARG A 457 -25.19 19.18 18.84
C ARG A 457 -24.17 20.19 19.38
N ASP A 458 -23.77 20.04 20.62
CA ASP A 458 -22.89 21.00 21.29
C ASP A 458 -21.47 20.93 20.72
N ILE A 459 -20.99 19.72 20.42
CA ILE A 459 -19.75 19.50 19.65
C ILE A 459 -19.88 20.18 18.29
N GLY A 460 -20.97 19.94 17.58
CA GLY A 460 -21.21 20.48 16.25
C GLY A 460 -21.25 22.00 16.21
N GLU A 461 -21.84 22.66 17.21
CA GLU A 461 -21.86 24.13 17.34
C GLU A 461 -20.44 24.70 17.44
N VAL A 462 -19.55 24.07 18.22
CA VAL A 462 -18.14 24.50 18.36
C VAL A 462 -17.33 24.18 17.10
N VAL A 463 -17.47 22.97 16.55
CA VAL A 463 -16.73 22.59 15.34
C VAL A 463 -17.16 23.44 14.13
N SER A 464 -18.46 23.75 13.99
CA SER A 464 -18.96 24.67 12.96
C SER A 464 -18.44 26.09 13.12
N ALA A 465 -18.24 26.56 14.35
CA ALA A 465 -17.62 27.86 14.61
C ALA A 465 -16.19 27.90 14.09
N HIS A 466 -15.42 26.84 14.34
CA HIS A 466 -14.05 26.72 13.85
C HIS A 466 -13.98 26.53 12.32
N SER A 467 -14.84 25.68 11.77
CA SER A 467 -14.78 25.30 10.35
C SER A 467 -15.52 26.27 9.42
N HIS A 468 -16.36 27.16 9.95
CA HIS A 468 -17.30 27.99 9.19
C HIS A 468 -18.22 27.20 8.23
N HIS A 469 -18.38 25.90 8.44
CA HIS A 469 -19.28 25.02 7.70
C HIS A 469 -20.28 24.37 8.67
N PRO A 470 -21.49 23.99 8.20
CA PRO A 470 -22.38 23.16 9.01
C PRO A 470 -21.69 21.87 9.47
N TYR A 471 -22.00 21.44 10.68
CA TYR A 471 -21.50 20.17 11.20
C TYR A 471 -22.30 19.03 10.58
N ALA A 472 -21.66 18.30 9.68
CA ALA A 472 -22.19 17.09 9.06
C ALA A 472 -21.02 16.20 8.60
N PRO A 473 -20.10 15.84 9.51
CA PRO A 473 -18.88 15.14 9.17
C PRO A 473 -19.14 13.76 8.59
N GLU A 474 -20.26 13.11 8.92
CA GLU A 474 -20.66 11.77 8.50
C GLU A 474 -21.17 11.72 7.07
N ARG A 475 -21.66 12.86 6.54
CA ARG A 475 -22.26 12.91 5.19
C ARG A 475 -21.23 12.81 4.08
N SER A 476 -21.67 12.53 2.86
CA SER A 476 -20.83 12.33 1.66
C SER A 476 -19.83 13.47 1.37
N MET A 477 -20.18 14.72 1.70
CA MET A 477 -19.25 15.85 1.60
C MET A 477 -18.21 15.87 2.72
N GLY A 478 -18.55 15.37 3.91
CA GLY A 478 -17.74 15.42 5.12
C GLY A 478 -17.60 16.83 5.66
N LEU A 479 -18.70 17.59 5.73
CA LEU A 479 -18.67 18.99 6.14
C LEU A 479 -18.21 19.08 7.60
N SER A 480 -17.25 19.96 7.87
CA SER A 480 -16.63 20.10 9.19
C SER A 480 -15.91 18.83 9.71
N ARG A 481 -15.63 17.84 8.85
CA ARG A 481 -14.79 16.70 9.22
C ARG A 481 -13.33 17.13 9.26
N CYS A 482 -12.65 16.98 10.40
CA CYS A 482 -11.29 17.48 10.64
C CYS A 482 -10.32 17.04 9.53
N SER A 483 -10.36 15.76 9.16
CA SER A 483 -9.48 15.17 8.14
C SER A 483 -9.68 15.71 6.73
N LYS A 484 -10.81 16.34 6.39
CA LYS A 484 -11.02 16.95 5.06
C LYS A 484 -10.23 18.24 4.89
N CYS A 485 -9.95 18.95 5.99
CA CYS A 485 -9.21 20.20 5.98
C CYS A 485 -7.75 20.01 6.41
N HIS A 486 -7.51 19.24 7.47
CA HIS A 486 -6.18 19.06 8.08
C HIS A 486 -5.39 17.91 7.48
N MET A 487 -6.05 16.93 6.86
CA MET A 487 -5.40 15.80 6.19
C MET A 487 -5.90 15.71 4.75
N PRO A 488 -5.83 16.77 3.92
CA PRO A 488 -6.41 16.72 2.58
C PRO A 488 -5.77 15.60 1.76
N LYS A 489 -6.53 15.00 0.84
CA LYS A 489 -5.96 14.02 -0.08
C LYS A 489 -5.14 14.74 -1.16
N VAL A 490 -3.82 14.67 -1.10
CA VAL A 490 -2.90 15.49 -1.91
C VAL A 490 -1.86 14.67 -2.67
N ALA A 491 -1.78 13.36 -2.39
CA ALA A 491 -0.84 12.44 -2.99
C ALA A 491 -1.55 11.36 -3.82
N LYS A 492 -0.78 10.66 -4.66
CA LYS A 492 -1.26 9.62 -5.58
C LYS A 492 -0.69 8.24 -5.28
N SER A 493 -1.58 7.26 -5.14
CA SER A 493 -1.29 5.82 -5.18
C SER A 493 -1.75 5.17 -6.48
N ALA A 494 -3.06 5.03 -6.66
CA ALA A 494 -3.73 4.44 -7.81
C ALA A 494 -4.27 5.56 -8.71
N VAL A 495 -5.13 6.40 -8.14
CA VAL A 495 -5.71 7.58 -8.79
C VAL A 495 -5.21 8.85 -8.12
N ASN A 496 -5.28 9.98 -8.81
CA ASN A 496 -4.83 11.25 -8.22
C ASN A 496 -5.66 11.52 -6.95
N TYR A 497 -4.99 11.91 -5.86
CA TYR A 497 -5.63 12.35 -4.61
C TYR A 497 -6.42 11.25 -3.88
N ASP A 498 -5.83 10.06 -3.80
CA ASP A 498 -6.35 8.93 -3.02
C ASP A 498 -5.64 8.73 -1.66
N ILE A 499 -4.55 9.47 -1.39
CA ILE A 499 -3.81 9.44 -0.13
C ILE A 499 -3.95 10.76 0.64
N HIS A 500 -4.32 10.65 1.92
CA HIS A 500 -4.37 11.73 2.90
C HIS A 500 -2.96 12.21 3.31
N SER A 501 -2.77 13.53 3.33
CA SER A 501 -1.60 14.16 3.97
C SER A 501 -1.57 13.81 5.46
N HIS A 502 -0.38 13.55 5.99
CA HIS A 502 -0.14 13.41 7.43
C HIS A 502 0.60 14.61 8.04
N THR A 503 0.58 15.78 7.37
CA THR A 503 1.13 17.03 7.92
C THR A 503 0.21 17.66 8.97
N PHE A 504 -1.07 17.27 9.01
CA PHE A 504 -2.14 17.81 9.86
C PHE A 504 -2.40 19.33 9.68
N GLU A 505 -1.74 19.95 8.72
CA GLU A 505 -1.82 21.36 8.43
C GLU A 505 -2.74 21.62 7.23
N PRO A 506 -3.69 22.57 7.36
CA PRO A 506 -4.44 23.05 6.21
C PRO A 506 -3.50 23.63 5.15
N ILE A 507 -3.68 23.22 3.90
CA ILE A 507 -2.96 23.82 2.76
C ILE A 507 -3.77 25.01 2.26
N PRO A 508 -3.38 26.27 2.54
CA PRO A 508 -4.18 27.43 2.20
C PRO A 508 -4.28 27.64 0.68
N PRO A 509 -5.36 28.26 0.18
CA PRO A 509 -5.54 28.58 -1.24
C PRO A 509 -4.43 29.50 -1.78
N GLU A 510 -3.79 30.30 -0.93
CA GLU A 510 -2.64 31.15 -1.27
C GLU A 510 -1.51 30.34 -1.92
N LYS A 511 -1.24 29.12 -1.44
CA LYS A 511 -0.17 28.28 -1.99
C LYS A 511 -0.42 27.90 -3.45
N THR A 512 -1.67 27.64 -3.83
CA THR A 512 -2.04 27.41 -5.25
C THR A 512 -1.54 28.58 -6.11
N LEU A 513 -1.81 29.82 -5.69
CA LEU A 513 -1.45 31.03 -6.43
C LEU A 513 0.05 31.34 -6.38
N MET A 514 0.70 31.05 -5.25
CA MET A 514 2.13 31.29 -5.05
C MET A 514 3.01 30.44 -5.98
N TYR A 515 2.61 29.18 -6.21
CA TYR A 515 3.41 28.20 -6.95
C TYR A 515 3.02 28.04 -8.42
N GLN A 516 2.34 29.02 -9.02
CA GLN A 516 1.88 28.93 -10.43
C GLN A 516 3.02 28.67 -11.42
N ASP A 517 4.17 29.32 -11.21
CA ASP A 517 5.37 29.14 -12.05
C ASP A 517 6.00 27.74 -11.89
N ASP A 518 5.70 27.03 -10.79
CA ASP A 518 6.15 25.67 -10.48
C ASP A 518 5.10 24.58 -10.83
N GLY A 519 4.09 24.94 -11.64
CA GLY A 519 3.00 24.03 -12.02
C GLY A 519 1.79 24.05 -11.08
N GLY A 520 1.78 24.93 -10.08
CA GLY A 520 0.76 25.03 -9.04
C GLY A 520 0.85 23.90 -8.01
N MET A 521 0.05 24.01 -6.95
CA MET A 521 -0.11 22.94 -5.97
C MET A 521 -1.54 22.92 -5.41
N PRO A 522 -2.01 21.77 -4.88
CA PRO A 522 -3.34 21.67 -4.29
C PRO A 522 -3.51 22.60 -3.09
N ASN A 523 -4.76 22.97 -2.82
CA ASN A 523 -5.19 23.50 -1.53
C ASN A 523 -6.33 22.64 -0.99
N ASN A 524 -6.48 22.60 0.34
CA ASN A 524 -7.41 21.68 1.00
C ASN A 524 -8.87 21.96 0.65
N CYS A 525 -9.28 23.24 0.54
CA CYS A 525 -10.65 23.63 0.23
C CYS A 525 -11.07 23.15 -1.17
N ALA A 526 -10.21 23.37 -2.17
CA ALA A 526 -10.47 22.97 -3.55
C ALA A 526 -10.46 21.45 -3.69
N VAL A 527 -9.39 20.77 -3.27
CA VAL A 527 -9.24 19.32 -3.49
C VAL A 527 -10.31 18.51 -2.76
N SER A 528 -10.72 18.94 -1.57
CA SER A 528 -11.73 18.22 -0.78
C SER A 528 -13.16 18.51 -1.24
N CYS A 529 -13.47 19.72 -1.72
CA CYS A 529 -14.85 20.14 -2.00
C CYS A 529 -15.00 21.10 -3.19
N HIS A 530 -14.35 22.26 -3.17
CA HIS A 530 -14.69 23.39 -4.07
C HIS A 530 -14.20 23.23 -5.51
N ALA A 531 -13.37 22.22 -5.80
CA ALA A 531 -13.05 21.82 -7.17
C ALA A 531 -13.73 20.50 -7.57
N THR A 532 -14.19 19.69 -6.63
CA THR A 532 -14.52 18.27 -6.85
C THR A 532 -15.97 17.90 -6.56
N LYS A 533 -16.65 18.62 -5.66
CA LYS A 533 -17.97 18.24 -5.14
C LYS A 533 -19.01 19.34 -5.27
N VAL A 534 -18.61 20.61 -5.17
CA VAL A 534 -19.54 21.74 -5.12
C VAL A 534 -19.16 22.85 -6.09
N ASN A 535 -20.15 23.33 -6.84
CA ASN A 535 -20.00 24.47 -7.74
C ASN A 535 -20.48 25.77 -7.06
N SER A 536 -19.76 26.22 -6.04
CA SER A 536 -20.19 27.35 -5.19
C SER A 536 -20.25 28.70 -5.92
N TRP A 537 -19.48 28.86 -7.00
CA TRP A 537 -19.30 30.16 -7.68
C TRP A 537 -19.60 30.14 -9.19
N GLY A 538 -20.14 29.05 -9.70
CA GLY A 538 -20.49 28.92 -11.12
C GLY A 538 -19.32 28.57 -12.05
N TYR A 539 -18.14 28.23 -11.53
CA TYR A 539 -16.99 27.79 -12.32
C TYR A 539 -17.10 26.34 -12.82
N GLY A 540 -18.02 25.56 -12.25
CA GLY A 540 -18.14 24.13 -12.52
C GLY A 540 -17.40 23.28 -11.49
N ILE A 541 -17.15 22.02 -11.87
CA ILE A 541 -16.36 21.04 -11.12
C ILE A 541 -15.24 20.59 -12.07
N ALA A 542 -14.03 20.41 -11.55
CA ALA A 542 -12.89 19.96 -12.33
C ALA A 542 -13.12 18.52 -12.81
N ALA A 543 -12.92 18.28 -14.11
CA ALA A 543 -12.94 16.94 -14.68
C ALA A 543 -11.68 16.14 -14.32
N ASP A 544 -10.55 16.83 -14.11
CA ASP A 544 -9.31 16.28 -13.58
C ASP A 544 -8.69 17.34 -12.64
N ILE A 545 -8.34 16.92 -11.43
CA ILE A 545 -7.74 17.78 -10.40
C ILE A 545 -6.20 17.67 -10.37
N GLY A 546 -5.58 17.00 -11.35
CA GLY A 546 -4.13 16.81 -11.45
C GLY A 546 -3.32 18.07 -11.78
N VAL A 547 -3.97 19.13 -12.24
CA VAL A 547 -3.35 20.39 -12.71
C VAL A 547 -3.79 21.53 -11.81
N TRP A 548 -2.83 22.28 -11.26
CA TRP A 548 -3.10 23.36 -10.30
C TRP A 548 -2.68 24.75 -10.79
N ASN A 549 -2.22 24.85 -12.03
CA ASN A 549 -1.85 26.11 -12.68
C ASN A 549 -2.73 26.46 -13.89
N ASP A 550 -3.87 25.79 -14.04
CA ASP A 550 -4.86 26.18 -15.03
C ASP A 550 -5.75 27.32 -14.51
N GLN A 551 -6.52 27.92 -15.42
CA GLN A 551 -7.39 29.04 -15.07
C GLN A 551 -8.47 28.65 -14.04
N PHE A 552 -8.97 27.40 -14.09
CA PHE A 552 -9.98 26.93 -13.14
C PHE A 552 -9.43 26.88 -11.72
N ALA A 553 -8.23 26.34 -11.53
CA ALA A 553 -7.54 26.30 -10.25
C ALA A 553 -7.22 27.71 -9.74
N VAL A 554 -6.76 28.61 -10.61
CA VAL A 554 -6.48 30.01 -10.27
C VAL A 554 -7.74 30.76 -9.84
N ASP A 555 -8.84 30.64 -10.59
CA ASP A 555 -10.11 31.31 -10.27
C ASP A 555 -10.69 30.80 -8.95
N THR A 556 -10.68 29.48 -8.77
CA THR A 556 -11.14 28.80 -7.55
C THR A 556 -10.31 29.24 -6.34
N ALA A 557 -8.97 29.24 -6.44
CA ALA A 557 -8.09 29.68 -5.36
C ALA A 557 -8.22 31.18 -5.06
N THR A 558 -8.32 32.02 -6.09
CA THR A 558 -8.53 33.46 -5.94
C THR A 558 -9.83 33.74 -5.18
N LYS A 559 -10.90 33.00 -5.50
CA LYS A 559 -12.17 33.16 -4.79
C LYS A 559 -12.09 32.69 -3.35
N LEU A 560 -11.42 31.57 -3.10
CA LEU A 560 -11.16 31.07 -1.74
C LEU A 560 -10.34 32.07 -0.90
N MET A 561 -9.42 32.82 -1.50
CA MET A 561 -8.65 33.86 -0.81
C MET A 561 -9.50 35.00 -0.24
N GLU A 562 -10.67 35.31 -0.83
CA GLU A 562 -11.62 36.28 -0.26
C GLU A 562 -12.20 35.81 1.10
N TYR A 563 -12.18 34.49 1.36
CA TYR A 563 -12.66 33.88 2.59
C TYR A 563 -11.51 33.52 3.54
N TYR A 564 -10.61 32.62 3.13
CA TYR A 564 -9.54 32.05 3.98
C TYR A 564 -8.15 32.67 3.74
N GLY A 565 -8.02 33.64 2.82
CA GLY A 565 -6.75 34.34 2.61
C GLY A 565 -6.38 35.24 3.80
N PRO A 566 -5.16 35.81 3.87
CA PRO A 566 -4.69 36.61 5.02
C PRO A 566 -5.58 37.82 5.38
N ALA A 567 -6.31 38.37 4.41
CA ALA A 567 -7.29 39.45 4.61
C ALA A 567 -8.75 38.99 4.40
N GLY A 568 -8.95 37.68 4.38
CA GLY A 568 -10.23 37.05 4.09
C GLY A 568 -11.25 37.21 5.21
N SER A 569 -12.52 37.02 4.86
CA SER A 569 -13.64 37.18 5.79
C SER A 569 -13.68 36.15 6.93
N TRP A 570 -12.96 35.03 6.83
CA TRP A 570 -12.86 34.01 7.88
C TRP A 570 -12.38 34.59 9.22
N TRP A 571 -11.36 35.44 9.15
CA TRP A 571 -10.73 36.07 10.32
C TRP A 571 -11.54 37.24 10.88
N ASN A 572 -12.52 37.75 10.14
CA ASN A 572 -13.35 38.89 10.52
C ASN A 572 -14.55 38.49 11.41
N THR A 573 -14.39 37.45 12.22
CA THR A 573 -15.42 36.99 13.14
C THR A 573 -14.96 37.19 14.58
N ASP A 574 -15.63 38.08 15.31
CA ASP A 574 -15.51 38.24 16.76
C ASP A 574 -16.22 37.06 17.46
N ALA A 575 -15.73 35.82 17.34
CA ALA A 575 -16.31 34.60 17.92
C ALA A 575 -17.79 34.32 17.49
N PRO A 576 -18.35 33.11 17.70
CA PRO A 576 -19.31 32.57 16.74
C PRO A 576 -20.69 33.19 16.86
N LYS A 577 -21.15 33.79 15.75
CA LYS A 577 -22.59 33.84 15.49
C LYS A 577 -23.02 32.40 15.27
N SER A 578 -23.66 31.80 16.29
CA SER A 578 -24.54 30.64 16.08
C SER A 578 -25.34 30.92 14.81
N LEU A 579 -25.14 30.13 13.76
CA LEU A 579 -26.08 30.10 12.64
C LEU A 579 -27.36 29.53 13.23
N GLY A 580 -28.18 30.42 13.80
CA GLY A 580 -29.38 30.05 14.51
C GLY A 580 -30.23 29.15 13.64
N GLY A 581 -30.31 27.88 14.03
CA GLY A 581 -31.35 26.95 13.60
C GLY A 581 -31.45 26.66 12.11
N LEU A 582 -30.40 26.83 11.31
CA LEU A 582 -30.39 26.31 9.93
C LEU A 582 -29.90 24.85 9.93
N ILE A 583 -30.76 23.98 10.46
CA ILE A 583 -30.80 22.59 9.99
C ILE A 583 -31.13 22.70 8.49
N ILE A 584 -30.17 22.35 7.63
CA ILE A 584 -30.41 22.30 6.19
C ILE A 584 -31.21 21.02 5.93
N ASP A 585 -32.53 21.09 6.07
CA ASP A 585 -33.49 20.04 5.71
C ASP A 585 -33.56 19.78 4.18
N ASN A 586 -32.73 20.45 3.38
CA ASN A 586 -32.77 20.40 1.91
C ASN A 586 -31.41 20.10 1.24
N ALA A 587 -30.42 19.57 1.96
CA ALA A 587 -29.33 18.86 1.30
C ALA A 587 -29.87 17.48 0.92
N LEU A 588 -29.78 17.15 -0.36
CA LEU A 588 -30.33 15.94 -1.00
C LEU A 588 -30.17 14.70 -0.10
N ALA A 589 -31.25 13.93 0.05
CA ALA A 589 -31.27 12.65 0.74
C ALA A 589 -30.16 11.72 0.22
N PRO A 590 -29.68 10.75 1.04
CA PRO A 590 -28.70 9.76 0.60
C PRO A 590 -29.28 9.03 -0.61
N GLY A 591 -28.59 9.14 -1.74
CA GLY A 591 -29.09 8.62 -3.00
C GLY A 591 -28.16 8.98 -4.14
N VAL A 592 -27.46 7.96 -4.62
CA VAL A 592 -26.58 7.94 -5.80
C VAL A 592 -25.18 8.50 -5.55
N TYR A 593 -24.37 7.74 -4.82
CA TYR A 593 -23.17 7.02 -5.28
C TYR A 593 -22.60 6.28 -4.06
N GLU A 594 -23.41 5.39 -3.49
CA GLU A 594 -22.95 4.31 -2.63
C GLU A 594 -23.14 3.02 -3.45
N LEU A 595 -22.12 2.18 -3.47
CA LEU A 595 -22.21 0.82 -3.97
C LEU A 595 -23.30 0.08 -3.16
N PRO A 596 -24.07 -0.85 -3.76
CA PRO A 596 -25.17 -1.52 -3.06
C PRO A 596 -24.67 -2.28 -1.82
N GLU A 597 -25.27 -1.99 -0.66
CA GLU A 597 -25.18 -2.82 0.55
C GLU A 597 -26.28 -3.90 0.51
N ASP A 598 -26.14 -4.87 -0.39
CA ASP A 598 -27.08 -5.98 -0.49
C ASP A 598 -26.33 -7.29 -0.82
N PHE A 599 -25.58 -7.82 0.15
CA PHE A 599 -25.29 -9.26 0.20
C PHE A 599 -25.88 -9.82 1.50
N ASP A 600 -27.10 -10.32 1.37
CA ASP A 600 -27.77 -11.17 2.36
C ASP A 600 -27.24 -12.61 2.18
N PRO A 601 -26.58 -13.22 3.18
CA PRO A 601 -25.97 -14.54 3.02
C PRO A 601 -26.96 -15.72 3.08
N GLU A 602 -28.28 -15.53 3.23
CA GLU A 602 -29.26 -16.64 3.14
C GLU A 602 -30.63 -16.23 2.57
N GLY A 603 -30.97 -16.65 1.33
CA GLY A 603 -32.38 -16.80 0.93
C GLY A 603 -32.73 -16.62 -0.56
N ASP A 604 -32.80 -17.75 -1.27
CA ASP A 604 -33.44 -18.04 -2.58
C ASP A 604 -32.98 -17.31 -3.87
#